data_AF-A0A5C5TDR6-F1
#
_entry.id   AF-A0A5C5TDR6-F1
#
_cell.length_a   1.000
_cell.length_b   1.000
_cell.length_c   1.000
_cell.angle_alpha   90.00
_cell.angle_beta   90.00
_cell.angle_gamma   90.00
#
_symmetry.space_group_name_H-M   'P 1'
#
loop_
_entity.id
_entity.type
_entity.pdbx_description
1 polymer ?
#
loop_
_entity_poly.entity_id
_entity_poly.type
_entity_poly.pdbx_seq_one_letter_code
_entity_poly.pdbx_strand_id
1 'polypeptide(L)'
;MPGTIVRGADQRHQAWSTSTPSTARPRAHLAGFKGTLQVDGYAGYRALAETGTVELAFCWSHVRRRFYEIAAAGPAPIASQALTRIAELYAV
;
A
#
# COMPACT_ATOMS: atom_id res chain seq x y z
N MET A 1 -2.38 12.76 -49.46
CA MET A 1 -1.00 12.84 -48.91
C MET A 1 -1.11 13.23 -47.44
N PRO A 2 -0.62 12.39 -46.52
CA PRO A 2 -0.93 12.47 -45.09
C PRO A 2 0.02 13.44 -44.36
N GLY A 3 -0.53 14.26 -43.47
CA GLY A 3 0.24 15.05 -42.51
C GLY A 3 0.09 14.44 -41.12
N THR A 4 0.97 13.50 -40.78
CA THR A 4 1.08 12.93 -39.44
C THR A 4 1.60 13.99 -38.47
N ILE A 5 0.76 14.46 -37.55
CA ILE A 5 1.23 15.19 -36.37
C ILE A 5 1.75 14.15 -35.38
N VAL A 6 3.07 13.97 -35.36
CA VAL A 6 3.76 13.24 -34.29
C VAL A 6 3.72 14.12 -33.04
N ARG A 7 2.78 13.86 -32.12
CA ARG A 7 2.89 14.38 -30.75
C ARG A 7 4.00 13.60 -30.06
N GLY A 8 5.15 14.25 -29.90
CA GLY A 8 6.29 13.74 -29.17
C GLY A 8 5.91 13.34 -27.75
N ALA A 9 6.38 12.16 -27.35
CA ALA A 9 6.27 11.65 -26.00
C ALA A 9 7.23 12.43 -25.09
N ASP A 10 6.70 13.37 -24.31
CA ASP A 10 7.31 13.79 -23.05
C ASP A 10 6.48 13.17 -21.91
N GLN A 11 6.88 11.96 -21.49
CA GLN A 11 6.28 11.24 -20.36
C GLN A 11 6.95 11.59 -19.02
N ARG A 12 7.31 12.85 -18.77
CA ARG A 12 7.89 13.24 -17.47
C ARG A 12 6.89 13.65 -16.39
N HIS A 13 5.62 13.36 -16.60
CA HIS A 13 4.61 13.36 -15.55
C HIS A 13 3.70 12.16 -15.79
N GLN A 14 3.80 11.12 -14.94
CA GLN A 14 2.82 10.05 -14.94
C GLN A 14 1.47 10.65 -14.53
N ALA A 15 0.67 11.07 -15.50
CA ALA A 15 -0.68 11.56 -15.26
C ALA A 15 -1.51 10.40 -14.71
N TRP A 16 -1.79 10.43 -13.41
CA TRP A 16 -2.63 9.45 -12.74
C TRP A 16 -4.08 9.64 -13.21
N SER A 17 -4.47 8.93 -14.27
CA SER A 17 -5.85 8.90 -14.74
C SER A 17 -6.76 8.26 -13.69
N THR A 18 -7.94 8.84 -13.48
CA THR A 18 -9.01 8.25 -12.65
C THR A 18 -9.62 6.99 -13.27
N SER A 19 -9.39 6.75 -14.57
CA SER A 19 -9.92 5.59 -15.29
C SER A 19 -9.12 4.30 -15.08
N THR A 20 -7.89 4.36 -14.55
CA THR A 20 -7.10 3.17 -14.27
C THR A 20 -7.55 2.52 -12.97
N PRO A 21 -7.84 1.19 -12.95
CA PRO A 21 -8.15 0.48 -11.72
C PRO A 21 -7.09 0.75 -10.66
N SER A 22 -7.52 1.03 -9.44
CA SER A 22 -6.61 1.41 -8.36
C SER A 22 -5.55 0.35 -8.07
N THR A 23 -5.85 -0.93 -8.34
CA THR A 23 -4.95 -2.08 -8.22
C THR A 23 -3.89 -2.17 -9.33
N ALA A 24 -4.14 -1.60 -10.51
CA ALA A 24 -3.18 -1.64 -11.62
C ALA A 24 -2.00 -0.68 -11.40
N ARG A 25 -2.19 0.35 -10.56
CA ARG A 25 -1.17 1.38 -10.27
C ARG A 25 0.01 0.84 -9.47
N PRO A 26 -0.16 0.14 -8.32
CA PRO A 26 0.94 -0.50 -7.62
C PRO A 26 1.78 -1.42 -8.50
N ARG A 27 1.13 -2.23 -9.34
CA ARG A 27 1.82 -3.18 -10.22
C ARG A 27 2.73 -2.51 -11.25
N ALA A 28 2.27 -1.43 -11.88
CA ALA A 28 3.07 -0.69 -12.84
C ALA A 28 4.22 0.06 -12.15
N HIS A 29 3.94 0.68 -11.00
CA HIS A 29 4.93 1.46 -10.27
C HIS A 29 6.06 0.58 -9.68
N LEU A 30 5.73 -0.63 -9.22
CA LEU A 30 6.66 -1.56 -8.58
C LEU A 30 7.16 -2.65 -9.55
N ALA A 31 7.05 -2.43 -10.86
CA ALA A 31 7.50 -3.38 -11.86
C ALA A 31 9.00 -3.69 -11.68
N GLY A 32 9.33 -4.98 -11.54
CA GLY A 32 10.70 -5.44 -11.35
C GLY A 32 11.23 -5.39 -9.91
N PHE A 33 10.47 -4.84 -8.95
CA PHE A 33 10.82 -4.91 -7.53
C PHE A 33 10.86 -6.36 -7.05
N LYS A 34 11.86 -6.69 -6.22
CA LYS A 34 12.02 -7.99 -5.59
C LYS A 34 12.42 -7.81 -4.13
N GLY A 35 11.83 -8.60 -3.24
CA GLY A 35 12.09 -8.56 -1.80
C GLY A 35 10.88 -8.12 -0.97
N THR A 36 11.14 -7.61 0.23
CA THR A 36 10.08 -7.24 1.18
C THR A 36 9.58 -5.81 0.93
N LEU A 37 8.28 -5.68 0.69
CA LEU A 37 7.58 -4.41 0.50
C LEU A 37 6.73 -4.10 1.72
N GLN A 38 7.01 -2.99 2.41
CA GLN A 38 6.15 -2.51 3.49
C GLN A 38 4.87 -1.87 2.92
N VAL A 39 3.70 -2.31 3.39
CA VAL A 39 2.40 -1.86 2.90
C VAL A 39 1.43 -1.49 4.02
N ASP A 40 0.43 -0.69 3.69
CA ASP A 40 -0.63 -0.21 4.59
C ASP A 40 -1.83 -1.15 4.74
N GLY A 41 -1.86 -2.26 4.00
CA GLY A 41 -3.01 -3.17 3.94
C GLY A 41 -3.96 -2.92 2.77
N TYR A 42 -3.65 -1.98 1.88
CA TYR A 42 -4.43 -1.75 0.66
C TYR A 42 -4.44 -2.99 -0.24
N ALA A 43 -5.66 -3.44 -0.60
CA ALA A 43 -5.86 -4.68 -1.35
C ALA A 43 -5.16 -4.71 -2.72
N GLY A 44 -4.85 -3.56 -3.30
CA GLY A 44 -4.16 -3.47 -4.59
C GLY A 44 -2.73 -4.03 -4.60
N TYR A 45 -2.12 -4.23 -3.43
CA TYR A 45 -0.79 -4.86 -3.34
C TYR A 45 -0.83 -6.39 -3.41
N ARG A 46 -1.99 -7.05 -3.25
CA ARG A 46 -2.09 -8.52 -3.20
C ARG A 46 -1.52 -9.21 -4.45
N ALA A 47 -1.82 -8.66 -5.62
CA ALA A 47 -1.31 -9.18 -6.89
C ALA A 47 0.22 -9.13 -7.01
N LEU A 48 0.92 -8.33 -6.20
CA LEU A 48 2.39 -8.33 -6.17
C LEU A 48 2.93 -9.57 -5.47
N ALA A 49 2.26 -10.01 -4.39
CA ALA A 49 2.66 -11.21 -3.65
C ALA A 49 2.47 -12.49 -4.46
N GLU A 50 1.45 -12.53 -5.33
CA GLU A 50 1.16 -13.68 -6.20
C GLU A 50 2.28 -14.00 -7.20
N THR A 51 3.16 -13.02 -7.50
CA THR A 51 4.31 -13.23 -8.39
C THR A 51 5.42 -14.06 -7.75
N GLY A 52 5.41 -14.23 -6.42
CA GLY A 52 6.44 -14.94 -5.67
C GLY A 52 7.78 -14.19 -5.52
N THR A 53 7.94 -13.02 -6.15
CA THR A 53 9.17 -12.21 -6.02
C THR A 53 9.07 -11.11 -4.98
N VAL A 54 7.87 -10.85 -4.46
CA VAL A 54 7.59 -9.80 -3.47
C VAL A 54 6.94 -10.41 -2.24
N GLU A 55 7.49 -10.11 -1.07
CA GLU A 55 6.88 -10.43 0.22
C GLU A 55 6.26 -9.16 0.81
N LEU A 56 5.02 -9.23 1.28
CA LEU A 56 4.34 -8.06 1.85
C LEU A 56 4.53 -8.01 3.37
N ALA A 57 5.16 -6.94 3.86
CA ALA A 57 5.25 -6.62 5.29
C ALA A 57 4.18 -5.58 5.66
N PHE A 58 3.20 -5.96 6.48
CA PHE A 58 2.13 -5.04 6.85
C PHE A 58 2.58 -4.10 7.97
N CYS A 59 2.28 -2.80 7.82
CA CYS A 59 2.74 -1.77 8.73
C CYS A 59 2.01 -1.81 10.09
N TRP A 60 2.79 -1.87 11.18
CA TRP A 60 2.26 -1.85 12.55
C TRP A 60 1.47 -0.57 12.89
N SER A 61 1.83 0.59 12.30
CA SER A 61 1.08 1.84 12.49
C SER A 61 -0.32 1.77 11.89
N HIS A 62 -0.49 1.09 10.74
CA HIS A 62 -1.79 0.94 10.10
C HIS A 62 -2.71 0.00 10.89
N VAL A 63 -2.20 -1.15 11.35
CA VAL A 63 -3.01 -2.08 12.18
C VAL A 63 -3.37 -1.46 13.53
N ARG A 64 -2.49 -0.65 14.13
CA ARG A 64 -2.75 0.06 15.40
C ARG A 64 -4.04 0.88 15.35
N ARG A 65 -4.33 1.54 14.22
CA ARG A 65 -5.51 2.40 14.05
C ARG A 65 -6.81 1.67 14.40
N ARG A 66 -6.98 0.42 13.95
CA ARG A 66 -8.24 -0.31 14.19
C ARG A 66 -8.40 -0.71 15.64
N PHE A 67 -7.32 -1.11 16.31
CA PHE A 67 -7.35 -1.39 17.75
C PHE A 67 -7.65 -0.12 18.56
N TYR A 68 -7.11 1.02 18.14
CA TYR A 68 -7.41 2.30 18.77
C TYR A 68 -8.89 2.66 18.65
N GLU A 69 -9.48 2.56 17.45
CA GLU A 69 -10.90 2.83 17.23
C GLU A 69 -11.80 1.97 18.13
N ILE A 70 -11.47 0.68 18.30
CA ILE A 70 -12.21 -0.25 19.17
C ILE A 70 -12.07 0.14 20.64
N ALA A 71 -10.85 0.40 21.12
CA ALA A 71 -10.60 0.77 22.51
C ALA A 71 -11.19 2.14 22.87
N ALA A 72 -11.25 3.07 21.92
CA ALA A 72 -11.87 4.39 22.11
C ALA A 72 -13.41 4.31 22.22
N ALA A 73 -14.04 3.26 21.68
CA ALA A 73 -15.49 3.09 21.71
C ALA A 73 -16.03 2.54 23.05
N GLY A 74 -15.17 2.00 23.92
CA GLY A 74 -15.57 1.46 25.22
C GLY A 74 -14.60 0.40 25.75
N PRO A 75 -14.97 -0.31 26.84
CA PRO A 75 -14.12 -1.35 27.42
C PRO A 75 -13.77 -2.45 26.40
N ALA A 76 -12.51 -2.49 25.97
CA ALA A 76 -12.00 -3.47 25.01
C ALA A 76 -10.64 -4.05 25.45
N PRO A 77 -10.60 -4.98 26.42
CA PRO A 77 -9.36 -5.47 27.02
C PRO A 77 -8.33 -6.01 26.01
N ILE A 78 -8.79 -6.72 24.97
CA ILE A 78 -7.92 -7.26 23.92
C ILE A 78 -7.33 -6.16 23.04
N ALA A 79 -8.14 -5.16 22.68
CA ALA A 79 -7.67 -4.04 21.87
C ALA A 79 -6.65 -3.19 22.65
N SER A 80 -6.92 -2.93 23.93
CA SER A 80 -5.97 -2.24 24.82
C SER A 80 -4.65 -3.00 24.95
N GLN A 81 -4.70 -4.32 25.15
CA GLN A 81 -3.49 -5.14 25.21
C GLN A 81 -2.70 -5.11 23.89
N ALA A 82 -3.38 -5.17 22.75
CA ALA A 82 -2.74 -5.05 21.44
C ALA A 82 -2.05 -3.69 21.27
N LEU A 83 -2.68 -2.59 21.71
CA LEU A 83 -2.08 -1.26 21.67
C LEU A 83 -0.80 -1.17 22.52
N THR A 84 -0.81 -1.75 23.73
CA THR A 84 0.39 -1.81 24.59
C THR A 84 1.53 -2.55 23.91
N ARG A 85 1.28 -3.76 23.37
CA ARG A 85 2.30 -4.55 22.68
C ARG A 85 2.83 -3.87 21.42
N ILE A 86 1.96 -3.20 20.66
CA ILE A 86 2.39 -2.45 19.48
C ILE A 86 3.27 -1.26 19.89
N ALA A 87 2.97 -0.58 21.01
CA ALA A 87 3.79 0.52 21.50
C ALA A 87 5.22 0.07 21.86
N GLU A 88 5.39 -1.13 22.41
CA GLU A 88 6.70 -1.72 22.73
C GLU A 88 7.60 -1.86 21.49
N LEU A 89 7.02 -2.12 20.31
CA LEU A 89 7.77 -2.23 19.05
C LEU A 89 8.44 -0.90 18.63
N TYR A 90 7.95 0.24 19.15
CA TYR A 90 8.43 1.58 18.82
C TYR A 90 9.20 2.25 19.97
N ALA A 91 9.51 1.52 21.04
CA ALA A 91 10.17 2.07 22.22
C ALA A 91 11.71 2.20 22.08
N VAL A 92 12.24 1.97 20.87
CA VAL A 92 13.69 1.95 20.56
C VAL A 92 14.20 3.28 20.02
#